data_AF-A0A3D3APN9-F1
#
_entry.id   AF-A0A3D3APN9-F1
#
_cell.length_a   1.000
_cell.length_b   1.000
_cell.length_c   1.000
_cell.angle_alpha   90.00
_cell.angle_beta   90.00
_cell.angle_gamma   90.00
#
_symmetry.space_group_name_H-M   'P 1'
#
loop_
_entity.id
_entity.type
_entity.pdbx_description
1 polymer ?
#
loop_
_entity_poly.entity_id
_entity_poly.type
_entity_poly.pdbx_seq_one_letter_code
_entity_poly.pdbx_strand_id
1 'polypeptide(L)' 'MEDNFTKILSQWEEFMDQGKNLFSEGQKRFIHSAKSYCDSMKYFSEMSGNIPMSSLYQTLSKNIDQLQSESDKR' A
#
# COMPACT_ATOMS: atom_id res chain seq x y z
N MET A 1 -26.46 -3.09 -33.91
CA MET A 1 -25.58 -4.09 -33.26
C MET A 1 -24.33 -3.42 -32.69
N GLU A 2 -23.75 -2.42 -33.37
CA GLU A 2 -22.67 -1.55 -32.85
C GLU A 2 -22.98 -0.92 -31.50
N ASP A 3 -24.19 -0.40 -31.31
CA ASP A 3 -24.57 0.35 -30.11
C ASP A 3 -24.49 -0.45 -28.80
N ASN A 4 -24.74 -1.77 -28.88
CA ASN A 4 -24.66 -2.65 -27.71
C ASN A 4 -23.22 -3.05 -27.40
N PHE A 5 -22.38 -3.20 -28.43
CA PHE A 5 -20.96 -3.52 -28.26
C PHE A 5 -20.20 -2.34 -27.66
N THR A 6 -20.44 -1.12 -28.15
CA THR A 6 -19.86 0.11 -27.60
C THR A 6 -20.25 0.31 -26.14
N LYS A 7 -21.52 0.05 -25.77
CA LYS A 7 -21.99 0.11 -24.38
C LYS A 7 -21.30 -0.92 -23.48
N ILE A 8 -21.10 -2.14 -23.97
CA ILE A 8 -20.37 -3.18 -23.21
C ILE A 8 -18.92 -2.76 -22.99
N LEU A 9 -18.25 -2.24 -24.02
CA LEU A 9 -16.87 -1.75 -23.90
C LEU A 9 -16.75 -0.61 -22.89
N SER A 10 -17.65 0.38 -22.93
CA SER A 10 -17.60 1.49 -21.96
C SER A 10 -17.83 1.02 -20.53
N GLN A 11 -18.70 0.03 -20.31
CA GLN A 11 -18.90 -0.57 -18.98
C GLN A 11 -17.66 -1.33 -18.50
N TRP A 12 -16.97 -2.04 -19.40
CA TRP A 12 -15.71 -2.70 -19.08
C TRP A 12 -14.60 -1.71 -18.74
N GLU A 13 -14.48 -0.61 -19.47
CA GLU A 13 -13.53 0.46 -19.18
C GLU A 13 -13.79 1.08 -17.80
N GLU A 14 -15.05 1.40 -17.49
CA GLU A 14 -15.45 1.94 -16.19
C GLU A 14 -15.16 0.94 -15.05
N PHE A 15 -15.49 -0.34 -15.24
CA PHE A 15 -15.17 -1.39 -14.26
C PHE A 15 -13.67 -1.51 -14.01
N MET A 16 -12.85 -1.48 -15.07
CA MET A 16 -11.40 -1.55 -14.95
C MET A 16 -10.82 -0.32 -14.24
N ASP A 17 -11.38 0.87 -14.47
CA ASP A 17 -10.96 2.10 -13.78
C ASP A 17 -11.30 2.06 -12.29
N GLN A 18 -12.54 1.67 -11.95
CA GLN A 18 -12.95 1.48 -10.55
C GLN A 18 -12.08 0.43 -9.85
N GLY A 19 -11.77 -0.68 -10.51
CA GLY A 19 -10.90 -1.72 -9.97
C GLY A 19 -9.47 -1.23 -9.70
N LYS A 20 -8.89 -0.46 -10.61
CA LYS A 20 -7.57 0.17 -10.44
C LYS A 20 -7.57 1.15 -9.26
N ASN A 21 -8.60 2.00 -9.17
CA ASN A 21 -8.74 2.97 -8.08
C ASN A 21 -8.85 2.27 -6.72
N LEU A 22 -9.71 1.25 -6.61
CA LEU A 22 -9.87 0.47 -5.39
C LEU A 22 -8.58 -0.24 -4.97
N PHE A 23 -7.86 -0.83 -5.93
CA PHE A 23 -6.58 -1.47 -5.67
C PHE A 23 -5.54 -0.46 -5.18
N SER A 24 -5.42 0.69 -5.85
CA SER A 24 -4.49 1.76 -5.48
C SER A 24 -4.78 2.32 -4.09
N GLU A 25 -6.04 2.61 -3.77
CA GLU A 25 -6.43 3.08 -2.43
C GLU A 25 -6.18 2.02 -1.35
N GLY A 26 -6.53 0.76 -1.63
CA GLY A 26 -6.30 -0.35 -0.72
C GLY A 26 -4.82 -0.53 -0.42
N GLN A 27 -3.97 -0.45 -1.45
CA GLN A 27 -2.53 -0.54 -1.31
C GLN A 27 -1.96 0.61 -0.46
N LYS A 28 -2.38 1.85 -0.68
CA LYS A 28 -1.96 3.01 0.13
C LYS A 28 -2.34 2.85 1.61
N ARG A 29 -3.56 2.40 1.88
CA ARG A 29 -4.03 2.15 3.26
C ARG A 29 -3.22 1.03 3.93
N PHE A 30 -2.98 -0.07 3.21
CA PHE A 30 -2.18 -1.19 3.72
C PHE A 30 -0.75 -0.75 4.06
N ILE A 31 -0.09 -0.03 3.15
CA ILE A 31 1.27 0.49 3.35
C ILE A 31 1.33 1.41 4.57
N HIS A 32 0.37 2.33 4.70
CA HIS A 32 0.29 3.22 5.85
C HIS A 32 0.15 2.45 7.18
N SER A 33 -0.75 1.46 7.23
CA SER A 33 -0.94 0.61 8.41
C SER A 33 0.31 -0.22 8.74
N ALA A 34 0.96 -0.81 7.73
CA ALA A 34 2.17 -1.59 7.91
C ALA A 34 3.31 -0.74 8.48
N LYS A 35 3.46 0.51 8.00
CA LYS A 35 4.44 1.45 8.52
C LYS A 35 4.16 1.80 9.98
N SER A 36 2.92 2.17 10.30
CA SER A 36 2.51 2.51 11.67
C SER A 36 2.74 1.35 12.64
N TYR A 37 2.49 0.10 12.21
CA TYR A 37 2.82 -1.09 12.97
C TYR A 37 4.31 -1.20 13.25
N CYS A 38 5.17 -1.07 12.24
CA CYS A 38 6.62 -1.14 12.41
C CYS A 38 7.15 -0.04 13.34
N ASP A 39 6.68 1.20 13.18
CA ASP A 39 7.08 2.32 14.03
C ASP A 39 6.66 2.10 15.49
N SER A 40 5.46 1.54 15.72
CA SER A 40 4.97 1.22 17.06
C SER A 40 5.79 0.09 17.70
N MET A 41 6.08 -0.97 16.94
CA MET A 41 6.89 -2.10 17.41
C MET A 41 8.34 -1.72 17.68
N LYS A 42 8.88 -0.77 16.90
CA LYS A 42 10.17 -0.14 17.18
C LYS A 42 10.13 0.54 18.55
N TYR A 43 9.14 1.40 18.81
CA TYR A 43 8.99 2.07 20.10
C TYR A 43 8.90 1.08 21.28
N PHE A 44 8.08 0.03 21.15
CA PHE A 44 8.01 -1.02 22.17
C PHE A 44 9.34 -1.77 22.37
N SER A 45 10.08 -2.02 21.30
CA SER A 45 11.39 -2.67 21.36
C SER A 45 12.42 -1.78 22.06
N GLU A 46 12.40 -0.47 21.81
CA GLU A 46 13.24 0.50 22.53
C GLU A 46 12.89 0.56 24.01
N MET A 47 11.59 0.61 24.34
CA MET A 47 11.11 0.66 25.72
C MET A 47 11.44 -0.61 26.53
N SER A 48 11.52 -1.77 25.86
CA SER A 48 11.93 -3.04 26.46
C SER A 48 13.45 -3.28 26.46
N GLY A 49 14.25 -2.33 25.95
CA GLY A 49 15.71 -2.46 25.84
C GLY A 49 16.18 -3.45 24.78
N ASN A 50 15.28 -3.94 23.91
CA ASN A 50 15.61 -4.88 22.85
C ASN A 50 16.09 -4.12 21.59
N ILE A 51 17.34 -3.66 21.64
CA ILE A 51 17.97 -2.87 20.59
C ILE A 51 18.02 -3.58 19.22
N PRO A 52 18.39 -4.88 19.12
CA PRO A 52 18.36 -5.58 17.83
C PRO A 52 16.97 -5.58 17.19
N MET A 53 15.93 -5.79 17.99
CA MET A 53 14.55 -5.81 17.51
C MET A 53 14.08 -4.42 17.06
N SER A 54 14.44 -3.36 17.79
CA SER A 54 14.19 -1.97 17.36
C SER A 54 14.82 -1.68 15.98
N SER A 55 16.08 -2.08 15.79
CA SER A 55 16.79 -1.87 14.51
C SER A 55 16.13 -2.63 13.35
N LEU A 56 15.63 -3.85 13.60
CA LEU A 56 14.86 -4.61 12.63
C LEU A 56 13.60 -3.84 12.22
N TYR A 57 12.79 -3.39 13.17
CA TYR A 57 11.56 -2.64 12.88
C TYR A 57 11.83 -1.29 12.20
N GLN A 58 12.93 -0.61 12.54
CA GLN A 58 13.36 0.59 11.81
C GLN A 58 13.68 0.29 10.35
N THR A 59 14.35 -0.83 10.07
CA THR A 59 14.69 -1.25 8.71
C THR A 59 13.43 -1.59 7.92
N LEU A 60 12.50 -2.33 8.54
CA LEU A 60 11.21 -2.66 7.93
C LEU A 60 10.40 -1.39 7.61
N SER A 61 10.32 -0.43 8.54
CA SER A 61 9.64 0.85 8.32
C SER A 61 10.23 1.62 7.11
N LYS A 62 11.56 1.69 6.99
CA LYS A 62 12.23 2.29 5.83
C LYS A 62 11.96 1.57 4.51
N ASN A 63 11.93 0.23 4.52
CA ASN A 63 11.61 -0.54 3.33
C ASN A 63 10.17 -0.28 2.87
N ILE A 64 9.24 -0.07 3.81
CA ILE A 64 7.86 0.29 3.50
C ILE A 64 7.79 1.68 2.84
N ASP A 65 8.56 2.66 3.32
CA ASP A 65 8.67 3.98 2.66
C ASP A 65 9.22 3.86 1.23
N GLN A 66 10.20 2.99 1.01
CA GLN A 66 10.75 2.72 -0.33
C GLN A 66 9.70 2.10 -1.24
N LEU A 67 8.97 1.08 -0.78
CA LEU A 67 7.89 0.44 -1.53
C LEU A 67 6.79 1.44 -1.91
N GLN A 68 6.40 2.34 -1.01
CA GLN A 68 5.46 3.42 -1.32
C GLN A 68 6.00 4.31 -2.43
N SER A 69 7.27 4.74 -2.32
CA SER A 69 7.90 5.61 -3.32
C SER A 69 8.04 4.97 -4.69
N GLU A 70 8.21 3.65 -4.76
CA GLU A 70 8.25 2.90 -6.02
C GLU A 70 6.86 2.70 -6.61
N SER A 71 5.85 2.50 -5.75
CA SER A 71 4.46 2.42 -6.17
C SER A 71 3.96 3.72 -6.76
N ASP A 72 4.30 4.86 -6.16
CA ASP A 72 3.85 6.19 -6.63
C ASP A 72 4.53 6.64 -7.94
N LYS A 73 5.58 5.93 -8.38
CA LYS A 73 6.27 6.19 -9.67
C LYS A 73 5.68 5.40 -10.85
N ARG A 74 4.80 4.43 -10.60
CA ARG A 74 4.18 3.57 -11.60
C ARG A 74 2.80 4.08 -11.97
#